data_AF-A0A1T4MWU2-F1
#
_entry.id   AF-A0A1T4MWU2-F1
#
_cell.length_a   1.000
_cell.length_b   1.000
_cell.length_c   1.000
_cell.angle_alpha   90.00
_cell.angle_beta   90.00
_cell.angle_gamma   90.00
#
_symmetry.space_group_name_H-M   'P 1'
#
loop_
_entity.id
_entity.type
_entity.pdbx_description
1 polymer ?
#
loop_
_entity_poly.entity_id
_entity_poly.type
_entity_poly.pdbx_seq_one_letter_code
_entity_poly.pdbx_strand_id
1 'polypeptide(L)'
;MYRVVEMFGDNEPWWFLEGWEEDIVQSSSFENLEDALCYYKKCWLEYRKKFDEVNSKRNFLAAFWSEDDERWCEECNDYLQQYHSLAILYDNKMLAEEIGKKKYERVTSEGKAKSCSMK
;
A
#
# COMPACT_ATOMS: atom_id res chain seq x y z
N MET A 1 2.64 4.42 -19.21
CA MET A 1 3.76 4.83 -18.32
C MET A 1 3.62 4.12 -16.98
N TYR A 2 4.71 3.66 -16.35
CA TYR A 2 4.66 3.04 -15.03
C TYR A 2 4.79 4.11 -13.94
N ARG A 3 4.09 3.92 -12.81
CA ARG A 3 4.16 4.84 -11.67
C ARG A 3 4.17 4.04 -10.39
N VAL A 4 5.17 4.26 -9.55
CA VAL A 4 5.18 3.75 -8.18
C VAL A 4 4.56 4.83 -7.30
N VAL A 5 3.55 4.48 -6.53
CA VAL A 5 2.86 5.39 -5.62
C VAL A 5 3.00 4.92 -4.19
N GLU A 6 3.19 5.88 -3.29
CA GLU A 6 3.18 5.68 -1.85
C GLU A 6 1.95 6.37 -1.30
N MET A 7 1.21 5.67 -0.45
CA MET A 7 -0.02 6.13 0.15
C MET A 7 0.05 6.05 1.66
N PHE A 8 -0.69 6.89 2.35
CA PHE A 8 -0.80 6.90 3.80
C PHE A 8 -2.23 7.17 4.25
N GLY A 9 -2.80 6.29 5.07
CA GLY A 9 -4.15 6.48 5.63
C GLY A 9 -4.67 5.31 6.46
N ASP A 10 -5.88 5.45 7.00
CA ASP A 10 -6.55 4.48 7.90
C ASP A 10 -7.50 3.47 7.21
N ASN A 11 -7.50 3.40 5.89
CA ASN A 11 -8.42 2.53 5.16
C ASN A 11 -7.86 1.11 4.95
N GLU A 12 -8.19 0.22 5.87
CA GLU A 12 -8.07 -1.23 5.68
C GLU A 12 -9.28 -1.87 4.99
N PRO A 13 -9.10 -2.95 4.22
CA PRO A 13 -8.07 -3.20 3.23
C PRO A 13 -8.77 -3.54 1.89
N TRP A 14 -9.39 -2.56 1.23
CA TRP A 14 -9.99 -2.78 -0.09
C TRP A 14 -9.54 -1.69 -1.06
N TRP A 15 -8.52 -2.05 -1.82
CA TRP A 15 -7.92 -1.38 -2.97
C TRP A 15 -8.90 -1.15 -4.16
N PHE A 16 -10.19 -0.96 -3.87
CA PHE A 16 -11.30 -0.84 -4.82
C PHE A 16 -12.33 0.24 -4.44
N LEU A 17 -12.12 0.98 -3.34
CA LEU A 17 -13.02 2.09 -2.99
C LEU A 17 -12.64 3.36 -3.76
N GLU A 18 -13.64 4.10 -4.22
CA GLU A 18 -13.46 5.45 -4.76
C GLU A 18 -12.68 6.32 -3.75
N GLY A 19 -11.76 7.14 -4.24
CA GLY A 19 -11.00 8.07 -3.39
C GLY A 19 -9.68 7.55 -2.81
N TRP A 20 -9.22 6.33 -3.14
CA TRP A 20 -7.88 5.86 -2.73
C TRP A 20 -6.74 6.72 -3.29
N GLU A 21 -6.96 7.36 -4.44
CA GLU A 21 -5.99 8.27 -5.07
C GLU A 21 -5.70 9.51 -4.21
N GLU A 22 -6.63 9.88 -3.33
CA GLU A 22 -6.48 11.02 -2.41
C GLU A 22 -5.46 10.73 -1.30
N ASP A 23 -5.25 9.45 -0.99
CA ASP A 23 -4.30 9.02 0.04
C ASP A 23 -2.86 8.93 -0.52
N ILE A 24 -2.64 9.25 -1.80
CA ILE A 24 -1.29 9.27 -2.43
C ILE A 24 -0.48 10.45 -1.90
N VAL A 25 0.55 10.14 -1.12
CA VAL A 25 1.48 11.13 -0.57
C VAL A 25 2.73 11.32 -1.44
N GLN A 26 3.10 10.31 -2.23
CA GLN A 26 4.24 10.40 -3.14
C GLN A 26 4.01 9.57 -4.40
N SER A 27 4.60 10.01 -5.50
CA SER A 27 4.62 9.22 -6.72
C SER A 27 5.87 9.43 -7.56
N SER A 28 6.37 8.34 -8.12
CA SER A 28 7.54 8.32 -9.00
C SER A 28 7.18 7.64 -10.31
N SER A 29 7.44 8.30 -11.44
CA SER A 29 7.11 7.81 -12.79
C SER A 29 8.32 7.21 -13.49
N PHE A 30 8.07 6.15 -14.25
CA PHE A 30 9.09 5.36 -14.94
C PHE A 30 8.61 4.96 -16.34
N GLU A 31 9.53 4.91 -17.29
CA GLU A 31 9.24 4.49 -18.67
C GLU A 31 9.06 2.98 -18.76
N ASN A 32 9.88 2.22 -18.02
CA ASN A 32 9.91 0.76 -18.05
C ASN A 32 9.49 0.15 -16.72
N LEU A 33 8.92 -1.07 -16.79
CA LEU A 33 8.54 -1.83 -15.61
C LEU A 33 9.74 -2.18 -14.73
N GLU A 34 10.90 -2.43 -15.33
CA GLU A 34 12.10 -2.83 -14.59
C GLU A 34 12.60 -1.73 -13.65
N ASP A 35 12.61 -0.49 -14.11
CA ASP A 35 12.99 0.67 -13.28
C ASP A 35 11.97 0.89 -12.15
N ALA A 36 10.68 0.80 -12.47
CA ALA A 36 9.61 0.87 -11.47
C ALA A 36 9.74 -0.25 -10.42
N LEU A 37 10.07 -1.48 -10.84
CA LEU A 37 10.29 -2.60 -9.93
C LEU A 37 11.54 -2.40 -9.06
N CYS A 38 12.61 -1.84 -9.62
CA CYS A 38 13.83 -1.53 -8.87
C CYS A 38 13.52 -0.51 -7.77
N TYR A 39 12.80 0.56 -8.12
CA TYR A 39 12.36 1.58 -7.15
C TYR A 39 11.40 1.00 -6.11
N TYR A 40 10.39 0.22 -6.54
CA TYR A 40 9.45 -0.44 -5.64
C TYR A 40 10.18 -1.33 -4.62
N LYS A 41 11.13 -2.16 -5.07
CA LYS A 41 11.93 -3.01 -4.16
C LYS A 41 12.72 -2.19 -3.16
N LYS A 42 13.29 -1.06 -3.58
CA LYS A 42 14.00 -0.15 -2.68
C LYS A 42 13.04 0.39 -1.60
N CYS A 43 11.89 0.93 -1.98
CA CYS A 43 10.90 1.42 -1.02
C CYS A 43 10.40 0.31 -0.10
N TRP A 44 10.14 -0.88 -0.64
CA TRP A 44 9.74 -2.05 0.14
C TRP A 44 10.76 -2.38 1.24
N LEU A 45 12.05 -2.44 0.91
CA LEU A 45 13.10 -2.75 1.88
C LEU A 45 13.21 -1.67 2.97
N GLU A 46 13.03 -0.41 2.60
CA GLU A 46 13.02 0.70 3.55
C GLU A 46 11.80 0.63 4.49
N TYR A 47 10.62 0.31 3.97
CA TYR A 47 9.43 0.10 4.79
C TYR A 47 9.53 -1.12 5.68
N ARG A 48 10.11 -2.23 5.18
CA ARG A 48 10.31 -3.43 5.99
C ARG A 48 11.28 -3.22 7.17
N LYS A 49 12.18 -2.23 7.09
CA LYS A 49 13.04 -1.85 8.23
C LYS A 49 12.34 -0.95 9.25
N LYS A 50 11.30 -0.23 8.83
CA LYS A 50 10.57 0.74 9.66
C LYS A 50 9.35 0.15 10.36
N PHE A 51 8.71 -0.83 9.71
CA PHE A 51 7.44 -1.40 10.13
C PHE A 51 7.57 -2.91 10.33
N ASP A 52 7.02 -3.40 11.42
CA ASP A 52 7.04 -4.82 11.79
C ASP A 52 6.02 -5.64 10.99
N GLU A 53 4.88 -5.02 10.67
CA GLU A 53 3.77 -5.66 9.97
C GLU A 53 3.76 -5.30 8.47
N VAL A 54 3.37 -6.29 7.65
CA VAL A 54 3.25 -6.14 6.20
C VAL A 54 2.19 -7.07 5.63
N ASN A 55 1.37 -6.51 4.74
CA ASN A 55 0.42 -7.25 3.92
C ASN A 55 0.62 -6.87 2.46
N SER A 56 0.99 -7.84 1.64
CA SER A 56 1.19 -7.66 0.21
C SER A 56 0.36 -8.59 -0.63
N LYS A 57 0.10 -8.14 -1.85
CA LYS A 57 -0.61 -8.86 -2.90
C LYS A 57 0.34 -9.14 -4.07
N ARG A 58 -0.06 -10.09 -4.91
CA ARG A 58 0.75 -10.51 -6.06
C ARG A 58 0.94 -9.39 -7.08
N ASN A 59 0.01 -8.45 -7.17
CA ASN A 59 0.04 -7.31 -8.08
C ASN A 59 0.86 -6.10 -7.57
N PHE A 60 1.88 -6.31 -6.73
CA PHE A 60 2.73 -5.22 -6.21
C PHE A 60 1.99 -4.18 -5.39
N LEU A 61 0.91 -4.59 -4.73
CA LEU A 61 0.29 -3.80 -3.68
C LEU A 61 0.84 -4.28 -2.34
N ALA A 62 1.25 -3.35 -1.50
CA ALA A 62 1.76 -3.61 -0.18
C ALA A 62 1.22 -2.57 0.79
N ALA A 63 0.95 -2.99 2.01
CA ALA A 63 0.66 -2.12 3.14
C ALA A 63 1.59 -2.53 4.28
N PHE A 64 2.12 -1.54 5.00
CA PHE A 64 3.07 -1.68 6.09
C PHE A 64 2.58 -0.84 7.26
N TRP A 65 2.72 -1.35 8.49
CA TRP A 65 2.30 -0.66 9.70
C TRP A 65 3.00 -1.22 10.93
N SER A 66 2.87 -0.53 12.06
CA SER A 66 3.22 -1.01 13.40
C SER A 66 1.97 -1.02 14.26
N GLU A 67 1.88 -1.87 15.29
CA GLU A 67 0.71 -1.88 16.18
C GLU A 67 0.47 -0.54 16.89
N ASP A 68 1.52 0.26 17.07
CA ASP A 68 1.45 1.59 17.69
C ASP A 68 1.12 2.74 16.70
N ASP A 69 1.07 2.46 15.38
CA ASP A 69 0.78 3.47 14.35
C ASP A 69 -0.73 3.75 14.27
N GLU A 70 -1.29 4.32 15.32
CA GLU A 70 -2.73 4.61 15.42
C GLU A 70 -3.03 6.12 15.46
N ARG A 71 -4.17 6.50 14.89
CA ARG A 71 -4.71 7.87 14.91
C ARG A 71 -6.04 7.86 15.65
N TRP A 72 -6.22 8.81 16.58
CA TRP A 72 -7.54 9.06 17.16
C TRP A 72 -8.50 9.62 16.10
N CYS A 73 -9.60 8.91 15.86
CA CYS A 73 -10.69 9.38 15.02
C CYS A 73 -11.84 9.84 15.89
N GLU A 74 -12.16 11.13 15.88
CA GLU A 74 -13.27 11.68 16.65
C GLU A 74 -14.64 11.14 16.20
N GLU A 75 -14.79 10.84 14.90
CA GLU A 75 -16.03 10.33 14.33
C GLU A 75 -16.30 8.89 14.73
N CYS A 76 -15.25 8.05 14.77
CA CYS A 76 -15.36 6.68 15.25
C CYS A 76 -15.26 6.58 16.78
N ASN A 77 -14.78 7.64 17.45
CA ASN A 77 -14.42 7.64 18.86
C ASN A 77 -13.54 6.43 19.23
N ASP A 78 -12.59 6.11 18.35
CA ASP A 78 -11.68 4.97 18.46
C ASP A 78 -10.32 5.31 17.83
N TYR A 79 -9.31 4.52 18.17
CA TYR A 79 -8.01 4.56 17.52
C TYR A 79 -8.05 3.74 16.23
N LEU A 80 -7.73 4.39 15.12
CA LEU A 80 -7.67 3.78 13.79
C LEU A 80 -6.22 3.55 13.39
N GLN A 81 -5.93 2.33 12.97
CA GLN A 81 -4.62 1.95 12.49
C GLN A 81 -4.28 2.71 11.21
N GLN A 82 -3.06 3.21 11.11
CA GLN A 82 -2.51 3.91 9.95
C GLN A 82 -1.63 2.96 9.13
N TYR A 83 -1.79 3.04 7.80
CA TYR A 83 -1.10 2.18 6.84
C TYR A 83 -0.22 2.99 5.91
N HIS A 84 1.03 2.57 5.79
CA HIS A 84 1.94 3.01 4.74
C HIS A 84 1.85 2.02 3.59
N SER A 85 1.33 2.46 2.45
CA SER A 85 1.05 1.58 1.33
C SER A 85 1.92 1.90 0.11
N LEU A 86 2.28 0.87 -0.65
CA LEU A 86 3.13 0.95 -1.84
C LEU A 86 2.47 0.20 -2.99
N ALA A 87 2.36 0.83 -4.15
CA ALA A 87 1.73 0.24 -5.33
C ALA A 87 2.48 0.57 -6.62
N ILE A 88 2.40 -0.33 -7.60
CA ILE A 88 2.81 -0.05 -8.99
C ILE A 88 1.55 0.06 -9.86
N LEU A 89 1.45 1.19 -10.55
CA LEU A 89 0.42 1.50 -11.52
C LEU A 89 1.01 1.48 -12.94
N TYR A 90 0.17 1.11 -13.90
CA TYR A 90 0.42 1.30 -15.32
C TYR A 90 -0.70 2.16 -15.90
N ASP A 91 -0.33 3.31 -16.46
CA ASP A 91 -1.30 4.25 -17.04
C ASP A 91 -2.37 4.71 -16.03
N ASN A 92 -1.92 5.01 -14.80
CA ASN A 92 -2.77 5.32 -13.62
C ASN A 92 -3.77 4.23 -13.23
N LYS A 93 -3.62 3.00 -13.74
CA LYS A 93 -4.42 1.84 -13.36
C LYS A 93 -3.57 0.84 -12.61
N MET A 94 -4.20 0.11 -11.69
CA MET A 94 -3.51 -0.97 -10.97
C MET A 94 -3.05 -2.06 -11.95
N LEU A 95 -1.88 -2.63 -11.70
CA LEU A 95 -1.44 -3.79 -12.46
C LEU A 95 -2.37 -4.99 -12.18
N ALA A 96 -2.73 -5.72 -13.24
CA ALA A 96 -3.46 -6.97 -13.11
C ALA A 96 -2.62 -8.00 -12.34
N GLU A 97 -3.26 -8.81 -11.49
CA GLU A 97 -2.58 -9.87 -10.71
C GLU A 97 -1.83 -10.87 -11.57
N GLU A 98 -2.24 -11.06 -12.83
CA GLU A 98 -1.57 -11.94 -13.79
C GLU A 98 -0.14 -11.52 -14.11
N ILE A 99 0.16 -10.22 -14.07
CA ILE A 99 1.51 -9.66 -14.25
C ILE A 99 2.37 -10.03 -13.03
N GLY A 100 1.76 -10.04 -11.84
CA GLY A 100 2.37 -10.40 -10.56
C GLY A 100 2.63 -11.89 -10.35
N LYS A 101 1.72 -12.75 -10.85
CA LYS A 101 1.78 -14.22 -10.73
C LYS A 101 3.09 -14.84 -11.21
N LYS A 102 3.82 -14.18 -12.11
CA LYS A 102 5.08 -14.71 -12.67
C LYS A 102 6.28 -14.56 -11.75
N LYS A 103 6.25 -13.74 -10.68
CA LYS A 103 7.48 -13.42 -9.92
C LYS A 103 7.37 -13.22 -8.39
N TYR A 104 6.19 -13.07 -7.78
CA TYR A 104 6.09 -12.76 -6.34
C TYR A 104 4.98 -13.53 -5.60
N GLU A 105 5.30 -13.95 -4.38
CA GLU A 105 4.38 -14.61 -3.46
C GLU A 105 3.67 -13.59 -2.56
N ARG A 106 2.48 -13.95 -2.09
CA ARG A 106 1.70 -13.14 -1.14
C ARG A 106 2.39 -13.21 0.23
N VAL A 107 2.60 -12.08 0.88
CA VAL A 107 3.05 -12.02 2.28
C VAL A 107 1.94 -11.37 3.09
N THR A 108 1.61 -11.94 4.25
CA THR A 108 0.63 -11.34 5.15
C THR A 108 1.11 -11.62 6.57
N SER A 109 1.26 -10.57 7.39
CA SER A 109 1.48 -10.66 8.82
C SER A 109 0.14 -10.62 9.58
N GLU A 110 0.12 -11.14 10.82
CA GLU A 110 -1.08 -11.29 11.65
C GLU A 110 -1.35 -10.00 12.45
N GLY A 111 -1.78 -8.92 11.78
CA GLY A 111 -2.21 -7.68 12.43
C GLY A 111 -3.73 -7.56 12.57
N LYS A 112 -4.20 -6.87 13.61
CA LYS A 112 -5.62 -6.54 13.79
C LYS A 112 -5.99 -5.36 12.91
N ALA A 113 -6.97 -5.59 12.04
CA ALA A 113 -7.44 -4.62 11.07
C ALA A 113 -8.63 -3.79 11.58
N LYS A 114 -8.50 -2.47 11.74
CA LYS A 114 -9.60 -1.52 12.02
C LYS A 114 -9.55 -0.33 11.06
N SER A 115 -10.59 -0.16 10.25
CA SER A 115 -10.71 0.96 9.29
C SER A 115 -11.93 1.85 9.52
N CYS A 116 -11.82 3.12 9.10
CA CYS A 116 -12.93 4.06 9.12
C CYS A 116 -14.01 3.66 8.11
N SER A 117 -15.28 3.62 8.53
CA SER A 117 -16.40 3.17 7.70
C SER A 117 -17.18 4.29 7.01
N MET A 118 -16.76 5.55 7.15
CA MET A 118 -17.47 6.71 6.61
C MET A 118 -16.49 7.60 5.84
N LYS A 119 -16.44 7.45 4.51
CA LYS A 119 -16.01 8.47 3.54
C LYS A 119 -17.23 8.84 2.71
#